data_AF-A0AAJ8MV34-F1
#
_entry.id   AF-A0AAJ8MV34-F1
#
_cell.length_a   1.000
_cell.length_b   1.000
_cell.length_c   1.000
_cell.angle_alpha   90.00
_cell.angle_beta   90.00
_cell.angle_gamma   90.00
#
_symmetry.space_group_name_H-M   'P 1'
#
loop_
_entity.id
_entity.type
_entity.pdbx_description
1 polymer ?
#
loop_
_entity_poly.entity_id
_entity_poly.type
_entity_poly.pdbx_seq_one_letter_code
_entity_poly.pdbx_strand_id
1 'polypeptide(L)'
;MELKSLIDKAHELGLTVLLDVVHSHACKNILDGINMFDGTDHLYFHEGARGRHELWDSRLFNYGSHEVLRFLLSNLRYWMDIYMFDGFRFDGVTSMMYTHHGIGTGFSGGSPSC
;
A
#
# COMPACT_ATOMS: atom_id res chain seq x y z
N MET A 1 10.49 -4.79 -20.15
CA MET A 1 11.53 -3.78 -20.43
C MET A 1 10.94 -2.40 -20.72
N GLU A 2 9.74 -2.30 -21.29
CA GLU A 2 9.08 -1.03 -21.64
C GLU A 2 9.00 0.00 -20.51
N LEU A 3 8.59 -0.40 -19.30
CA LEU A 3 8.51 0.54 -18.17
C LEU A 3 9.87 1.15 -17.79
N LYS A 4 10.95 0.37 -17.84
CA LYS A 4 12.30 0.91 -17.58
C LYS A 4 12.65 1.96 -18.62
N SER A 5 12.43 1.65 -19.90
CA SER A 5 12.68 2.60 -21.00
C SER A 5 11.84 3.87 -20.89
N LEU A 6 10.60 3.78 -20.39
CA LEU A 6 9.76 4.95 -20.14
C LEU A 6 10.36 5.86 -19.07
N ILE A 7 10.82 5.27 -17.96
CA ILE A 7 11.43 6.00 -16.85
C ILE A 7 12.75 6.62 -17.30
N ASP A 8 13.62 5.84 -17.96
CA ASP A 8 14.88 6.33 -18.54
C ASP A 8 14.62 7.50 -19.50
N LYS A 9 13.59 7.42 -20.34
CA LYS A 9 13.25 8.50 -21.27
C LYS A 9 12.75 9.76 -20.56
N ALA A 10 12.02 9.62 -19.46
CA ALA A 10 11.63 10.76 -18.64
C ALA A 10 12.86 11.42 -18.00
N HIS A 11 13.81 10.63 -17.51
CA HIS A 11 15.08 11.13 -16.97
C HIS A 11 15.93 11.84 -18.01
N GLU A 12 16.01 11.34 -19.25
CA GLU A 12 16.69 12.03 -20.36
C GLU A 12 16.10 13.43 -20.64
N LEU A 13 14.80 13.62 -20.32
CA LEU A 13 14.10 14.90 -20.44
C LEU A 13 14.21 15.77 -19.16
N GLY A 14 14.97 15.32 -18.15
CA GLY A 14 15.12 15.99 -16.86
C GLY A 14 13.88 15.92 -15.97
N LEU A 15 12.98 14.96 -16.20
CA LEU A 15 11.75 14.77 -15.43
C LEU A 15 11.96 13.71 -14.34
N THR A 16 11.53 14.02 -13.12
CA THR A 16 11.42 13.03 -12.04
C THR A 16 10.16 12.19 -12.20
N VAL A 17 10.25 10.90 -11.91
CA VAL A 17 9.13 9.96 -11.97
C VAL A 17 8.85 9.39 -10.59
N LEU A 18 7.62 9.59 -10.11
CA LEU A 18 7.13 9.02 -8.86
C LEU A 18 6.20 7.84 -9.13
N LEU A 19 6.29 6.80 -8.30
CA LEU A 19 5.38 5.65 -8.36
C LEU A 19 4.29 5.77 -7.27
N ASP A 20 3.06 5.47 -7.65
CA ASP A 20 1.96 5.28 -6.70
C ASP A 20 2.12 3.92 -6.01
N VAL A 21 2.39 3.95 -4.71
CA VAL A 21 2.53 2.78 -3.87
C VAL A 21 1.26 2.55 -3.08
N VAL A 22 0.56 1.47 -3.42
CA VAL A 22 -0.65 1.03 -2.71
C VAL A 22 -0.26 -0.03 -1.68
N HIS A 23 0.21 0.41 -0.53
CA HIS A 23 0.49 -0.46 0.64
C HIS A 23 -0.59 -0.39 1.71
N SER A 24 -1.67 0.36 1.47
CA SER A 24 -2.79 0.50 2.41
C SER A 24 -3.69 -0.73 2.48
N HIS A 25 -3.78 -1.49 1.40
CA HIS A 25 -4.59 -2.70 1.28
C HIS A 25 -4.11 -3.57 0.13
N ALA A 26 -4.64 -4.79 0.04
CA ALA A 26 -4.43 -5.68 -1.11
C ALA A 26 -5.76 -6.30 -1.56
N CYS A 27 -5.82 -6.74 -2.82
CA CYS A 27 -7.00 -7.41 -3.37
C CYS A 27 -7.33 -8.70 -2.57
N LYS A 28 -8.62 -9.00 -2.40
CA LYS A 28 -9.09 -10.25 -1.77
C LYS A 28 -9.04 -11.47 -2.69
N ASN A 29 -8.66 -11.32 -3.96
CA ASN A 29 -8.55 -12.43 -4.90
C ASN A 29 -7.49 -13.44 -4.40
N ILE A 30 -7.87 -14.72 -4.37
CA ILE A 30 -7.04 -15.84 -3.91
C ILE A 30 -6.28 -16.48 -5.09
N LEU A 31 -6.83 -16.44 -6.30
CA LEU A 31 -6.23 -17.08 -7.48
C LEU A 31 -5.04 -16.29 -8.03
N ASP A 32 -5.17 -14.97 -8.07
CA ASP A 32 -4.19 -14.07 -8.69
C ASP A 32 -3.57 -13.07 -7.69
N GLY A 33 -3.86 -13.26 -6.40
CA GLY A 33 -3.45 -12.34 -5.34
C GLY A 33 -2.73 -13.03 -4.19
N ILE A 34 -2.30 -12.24 -3.22
CA ILE A 34 -1.60 -12.71 -2.01
C ILE A 34 -2.57 -13.08 -0.87
N ASN A 35 -3.88 -13.08 -1.13
CA ASN A 35 -4.87 -13.49 -0.15
C ASN A 35 -4.87 -15.02 0.02
N MET A 36 -4.96 -15.50 1.25
CA MET A 36 -4.94 -16.94 1.58
C MET A 36 -3.72 -17.69 1.02
N PHE A 37 -2.57 -17.01 0.92
CA PHE A 37 -1.40 -17.51 0.20
C PHE A 37 -0.84 -18.82 0.78
N ASP A 38 -0.92 -19.02 2.11
CA ASP A 38 -0.58 -20.27 2.80
C ASP A 38 -1.83 -21.06 3.27
N GLY A 39 -3.00 -20.70 2.76
CA GLY A 39 -4.29 -21.23 3.20
C GLY A 39 -4.85 -20.58 4.47
N THR A 40 -4.14 -19.62 5.08
CA THR A 40 -4.63 -18.85 6.24
C THR A 40 -5.03 -17.43 5.84
N ASP A 41 -5.92 -16.81 6.60
CA ASP A 41 -6.31 -15.43 6.35
C ASP A 41 -5.33 -14.41 6.92
N HIS A 42 -4.26 -14.81 7.62
CA HIS A 42 -3.45 -13.91 8.45
C HIS A 42 -1.93 -14.01 8.22
N LEU A 43 -1.48 -14.63 7.13
CA LEU A 43 -0.06 -14.61 6.75
C LEU A 43 0.45 -13.17 6.54
N TYR A 44 -0.14 -12.46 5.58
CA TYR A 44 0.21 -11.07 5.27
C TYR A 44 -0.71 -10.04 5.94
N PHE A 45 -1.87 -10.49 6.42
CA PHE A 45 -2.97 -9.64 6.82
C PHE A 45 -3.31 -9.83 8.30
N HIS A 46 -4.11 -8.92 8.85
CA HIS A 46 -4.76 -9.22 10.12
C HIS A 46 -5.80 -10.34 9.96
N GLU A 47 -6.03 -11.11 11.02
CA GLU A 47 -7.10 -12.11 11.08
C GLU A 47 -8.48 -11.45 11.22
N GLY A 48 -9.52 -12.11 10.69
CA GLY A 48 -10.91 -11.76 10.95
C GLY A 48 -11.29 -10.36 10.43
N ALA A 49 -12.18 -9.68 11.17
CA ALA A 49 -12.73 -8.39 10.75
C ALA A 49 -11.67 -7.28 10.62
N ARG A 50 -10.64 -7.30 11.48
CA ARG A 50 -9.52 -6.33 11.43
C ARG A 50 -8.72 -6.45 10.13
N GLY A 51 -8.74 -7.62 9.49
CA GLY A 51 -8.06 -7.90 8.23
C GLY A 51 -8.81 -7.48 6.98
N ARG A 52 -9.94 -6.79 7.10
CA ARG A 52 -10.85 -6.48 5.99
C ARG A 52 -11.20 -5.01 5.97
N HIS A 53 -11.13 -4.39 4.80
CA HIS A 53 -11.60 -3.04 4.58
C HIS A 53 -12.96 -3.08 3.88
N GLU A 54 -14.06 -3.02 4.64
CA GLU A 54 -15.41 -3.28 4.13
C GLU A 54 -15.79 -2.42 2.93
N LEU A 55 -15.48 -1.11 2.97
CA LEU A 55 -15.82 -0.19 1.88
C LEU A 55 -15.04 -0.45 0.58
N TRP A 56 -13.83 -1.01 0.69
CA TRP A 56 -12.96 -1.28 -0.47
C TRP A 56 -12.97 -2.75 -0.89
N ASP A 57 -13.69 -3.60 -0.14
CA ASP A 57 -13.78 -5.03 -0.35
C ASP A 57 -12.38 -5.70 -0.49
N SER A 58 -11.46 -5.31 0.40
CA SER A 58 -10.03 -5.63 0.32
C SER A 58 -9.45 -6.13 1.65
N ARG A 59 -8.20 -6.60 1.61
CA ARG A 59 -7.46 -7.12 2.78
C ARG A 59 -6.50 -6.08 3.35
N LEU A 60 -6.37 -6.04 4.68
CA LEU A 60 -5.53 -5.09 5.42
C LEU A 60 -4.29 -5.76 6.00
N PHE A 61 -3.11 -5.22 5.65
CA PHE A 61 -1.82 -5.76 6.07
C PHE A 61 -1.65 -5.75 7.58
N ASN A 62 -0.98 -6.78 8.11
CA ASN A 62 -0.52 -6.78 9.49
C ASN A 62 0.86 -6.15 9.58
N TYR A 63 0.92 -4.82 9.71
CA TYR A 63 2.19 -4.08 9.83
C TYR A 63 2.99 -4.40 11.11
N GLY A 64 2.42 -5.14 12.06
CA GLY A 64 3.15 -5.66 13.23
C GLY A 64 3.95 -6.94 12.95
N SER A 65 3.76 -7.56 11.79
CA SER A 65 4.49 -8.77 11.38
C SER A 65 5.81 -8.41 10.71
N HIS A 66 6.91 -9.03 11.18
CA HIS A 66 8.25 -8.80 10.64
C HIS A 66 8.37 -9.16 9.16
N GLU A 67 7.75 -10.26 8.74
CA GLU A 67 7.81 -10.68 7.32
C GLU A 67 6.94 -9.80 6.41
N VAL A 68 5.86 -9.20 6.94
CA VAL A 68 5.09 -8.18 6.22
C VAL A 68 5.93 -6.91 6.04
N LEU A 69 6.61 -6.46 7.10
CA LEU A 69 7.53 -5.32 7.00
C LEU A 69 8.64 -5.60 5.98
N ARG A 70 9.24 -6.79 6.03
CA ARG A 70 10.26 -7.22 5.07
C ARG A 70 9.72 -7.16 3.65
N PHE A 71 8.53 -7.71 3.41
CA PHE A 71 7.89 -7.70 2.09
C PHE A 71 7.66 -6.28 1.57
N LEU A 72 7.03 -5.41 2.36
CA LEU A 72 6.68 -4.04 1.94
C LEU A 72 7.91 -3.17 1.73
N LEU A 73 8.90 -3.21 2.64
CA LEU A 73 10.14 -2.45 2.49
C LEU A 73 10.99 -2.95 1.32
N SER A 74 11.04 -4.27 1.11
CA SER A 74 11.74 -4.83 -0.05
C SER A 74 11.04 -4.48 -1.36
N ASN A 75 9.71 -4.34 -1.36
CA ASN A 75 8.95 -3.86 -2.52
C ASN A 75 9.34 -2.43 -2.89
N LEU A 76 9.46 -1.51 -1.92
CA LEU A 76 9.94 -0.15 -2.18
C LEU A 76 11.36 -0.16 -2.76
N ARG A 77 12.25 -0.95 -2.13
CA ARG A 77 13.64 -1.08 -2.59
C ARG A 77 13.72 -1.62 -4.01
N TYR A 78 12.90 -2.62 -4.35
CA TYR A 78 12.82 -3.18 -5.68
C TYR A 78 12.47 -2.12 -6.74
N TRP A 79 11.45 -1.30 -6.48
CA TRP A 79 11.06 -0.26 -7.43
C TRP A 79 12.12 0.82 -7.61
N MET A 80 12.84 1.20 -6.56
CA MET A 80 13.97 2.14 -6.67
C MET A 80 15.14 1.52 -7.43
N ASP A 81 15.62 0.34 -7.03
CA ASP A 81 16.87 -0.22 -7.55
C ASP A 81 16.72 -0.81 -8.95
N ILE A 82 15.56 -1.38 -9.28
CA ILE A 82 15.36 -2.11 -10.54
C ILE A 82 14.79 -1.20 -11.63
N TYR A 83 13.92 -0.27 -11.25
CA TYR A 83 13.20 0.61 -12.18
C TYR A 83 13.62 2.08 -12.11
N MET A 84 14.43 2.47 -11.11
CA MET A 84 14.96 3.82 -10.97
C MET A 84 13.88 4.89 -10.74
N PHE A 85 12.77 4.55 -10.09
CA PHE A 85 11.83 5.58 -9.63
C PHE A 85 12.50 6.54 -8.64
N ASP A 86 12.20 7.83 -8.74
CA ASP A 86 12.80 8.90 -7.93
C ASP A 86 12.13 9.06 -6.55
N GLY A 87 10.98 8.41 -6.36
CA GLY A 87 10.24 8.46 -5.12
C GLY A 87 8.84 7.87 -5.25
N PHE A 88 8.03 8.07 -4.21
CA PHE A 88 6.74 7.41 -4.07
C PHE A 88 5.64 8.36 -3.59
N ARG A 89 4.42 8.13 -4.07
CA ARG A 89 3.19 8.59 -3.43
C ARG A 89 2.53 7.40 -2.76
N PHE A 90 2.37 7.44 -1.44
CA PHE A 90 1.66 6.40 -0.71
C PHE A 90 0.15 6.66 -0.76
N ASP A 91 -0.59 5.73 -1.33
CA ASP A 91 -2.04 5.85 -1.48
C ASP A 91 -2.80 5.22 -0.31
N GLY A 92 -3.82 5.93 0.16
CA GLY A 92 -4.68 5.47 1.25
C GLY A 92 -4.06 5.62 2.64
N VAL A 93 -3.14 6.58 2.84
CA VAL A 93 -2.47 6.83 4.13
C VAL A 93 -3.47 7.06 5.27
N THR A 94 -4.58 7.75 5.04
CA THR A 94 -5.65 7.90 6.04
C THR A 94 -6.20 6.55 6.53
N SER A 95 -6.35 5.58 5.62
CA SER A 95 -6.78 4.23 5.97
C SER A 95 -5.75 3.50 6.81
N MET A 96 -4.45 3.75 6.57
CA MET A 96 -3.36 3.16 7.34
C MET A 96 -3.21 3.77 8.75
N MET A 97 -3.45 5.08 8.88
CA MET A 97 -3.23 5.81 10.14
C MET A 97 -4.30 5.56 11.21
N TYR A 98 -5.54 5.31 10.79
CA TYR A 98 -6.68 5.22 11.70
C TYR A 98 -7.36 3.86 11.62
N THR A 99 -7.72 3.29 12.77
CA THR A 99 -8.45 2.00 12.84
C THR A 99 -9.85 2.07 12.24
N HIS A 100 -10.46 3.25 12.19
CA HIS A 100 -11.73 3.50 11.50
C HIS A 100 -11.53 3.87 10.02
N HIS A 101 -10.29 3.90 9.54
CA HIS A 101 -9.90 4.15 8.15
C HIS A 101 -10.39 5.50 7.56
N GLY A 102 -10.77 6.46 8.40
CA GLY A 102 -11.42 7.70 7.99
C GLY A 102 -12.90 7.54 7.58
N ILE A 103 -13.48 6.36 7.73
CA ILE A 103 -14.88 6.08 7.37
C ILE A 103 -15.80 6.72 8.40
N GLY A 104 -16.78 7.50 7.92
CA GLY A 104 -17.79 8.15 8.77
C GLY A 104 -17.24 9.16 9.79
N THR A 105 -15.97 9.58 9.64
CA THR A 105 -15.27 10.40 10.63
C THR A 105 -14.78 11.69 9.99
N GLY A 106 -15.23 12.83 10.51
CA GLY A 106 -14.74 14.17 10.13
C GLY A 106 -13.53 14.57 10.98
N PHE A 107 -12.54 15.21 10.36
CA PHE A 107 -11.37 15.74 11.05
C PHE A 107 -11.50 17.27 11.16
N SER A 108 -11.81 17.79 12.35
CA SER A 108 -11.95 19.23 12.61
C SER A 108 -10.66 19.92 13.06
N GLY A 109 -9.53 19.21 13.05
CA GLY A 109 -8.22 19.76 13.43
C GLY A 109 -8.09 20.11 14.92
N GLY A 110 -8.99 19.62 15.78
CA GLY A 110 -8.97 19.90 17.23
C GLY A 110 -9.32 21.35 17.59
N SER A 111 -9.78 22.17 16.64
CA SER A 111 -10.28 23.50 16.95
C SER A 111 -11.61 23.38 17.69
N PRO A 112 -11.77 24.03 18.87
CA PRO A 112 -13.06 24.06 19.53
C PRO A 112 -14.02 24.90 18.69
N SER A 113 -14.88 24.21 17.94
CA SER A 113 -16.15 24.67 17.33
C SER A 113 -16.13 26.00 16.55
N CYS A 114 -16.32 25.89 15.24
CA CYS A 114 -17.41 26.62 14.58
C CYS A 114 -18.74 25.95 14.92
#